data_AF-A0A519EA53-F1
#
_entry.id   AF-A0A519EA53-F1
#
_cell.length_a   1.000
_cell.length_b   1.000
_cell.length_c   1.000
_cell.angle_alpha   90.00
_cell.angle_beta   90.00
_cell.angle_gamma   90.00
#
_symmetry.space_group_name_H-M   'P 1'
#
loop_
_entity.id
_entity.type
_entity.pdbx_description
1 polymer ?
#
loop_
_entity_poly.entity_id
_entity_poly.type
_entity_poly.pdbx_seq_one_letter_code
_entity_poly.pdbx_strand_id
1 'polypeptide(L)'
;MNVHGKDAELYQLEGKESRVKPLAKMNVSISTGKLFLDDVKGDDRLTLERNVDERSLNCLNCTALGLPNGSIWNFDSRGPYNLPQMLEEQSVKDEAALNAELLASSQKIMEQAQRSSKAAKLGPFEGEWVYQRVTKLDPLSIMTIWQKSQIKQWSFDFQTMDRLSQGTPNFEILENGLKIRTRPQPHLYALSSDKQTLTCVDCATPQRWRKSDPKKDLSDRYYARIMAGNPGK
;
A
#
# COMPACT_ATOMS: atom_id res chain seq x y z
N MET A 1 -12.08 7.90 31.66
CA MET A 1 -11.60 8.64 32.85
C MET A 1 -11.37 7.63 33.95
N ASN A 2 -10.23 7.71 34.61
CA ASN A 2 -9.98 6.97 35.86
C ASN A 2 -9.95 7.97 37.02
N VAL A 3 -10.58 7.65 38.15
CA VAL A 3 -10.57 8.47 39.36
C VAL A 3 -9.93 7.68 40.48
N HIS A 4 -8.96 8.30 41.15
CA HIS A 4 -8.13 7.74 42.22
C HIS A 4 -8.17 8.68 43.42
N GLY A 5 -9.29 8.69 44.15
CA GLY A 5 -9.48 9.57 45.30
C GLY A 5 -9.52 11.04 44.89
N LYS A 6 -8.44 11.77 45.16
CA LYS A 6 -8.28 13.20 44.82
C LYS A 6 -7.65 13.44 43.45
N ASP A 7 -7.27 12.39 42.74
CA ASP A 7 -6.64 12.49 41.43
C ASP A 7 -7.51 11.84 40.36
N ALA A 8 -7.43 12.32 39.12
CA ALA A 8 -8.07 11.70 37.98
C ALA A 8 -7.20 11.78 36.72
N GLU A 9 -7.30 10.75 35.88
CA GLU A 9 -6.62 10.69 34.59
C GLU A 9 -7.63 10.62 33.45
N LEU A 10 -7.49 11.55 32.51
CA LEU A 10 -8.31 11.66 31.32
C LEU A 10 -7.55 11.13 30.11
N TYR A 11 -8.23 10.34 29.29
CA TYR A 11 -7.71 9.77 28.06
C TYR A 11 -8.84 9.59 27.06
N GLN A 12 -8.46 9.56 25.80
CA GLN A 12 -9.33 9.33 24.66
C GLN A 12 -8.93 8.03 23.96
N LEU A 13 -9.92 7.33 23.42
CA LEU A 13 -9.69 6.25 22.46
C LEU A 13 -9.91 6.82 21.05
N GLU A 14 -8.87 6.82 20.22
CA GLU A 14 -8.90 7.36 18.87
C GLU A 14 -8.91 6.23 17.82
N GLY A 15 -9.71 6.45 16.77
CA GLY A 15 -9.74 5.58 15.58
C GLY A 15 -10.34 4.19 15.80
N LYS A 16 -10.35 3.39 14.73
CA LYS A 16 -10.90 2.03 14.73
C LYS A 16 -10.13 1.06 15.62
N GLU A 17 -8.86 1.34 15.86
CA GLU A 17 -7.98 0.52 16.71
C GLU A 17 -8.06 0.89 18.19
N SER A 18 -8.87 1.90 18.54
CA SER A 18 -9.02 2.39 19.92
C SER A 18 -7.67 2.77 20.55
N ARG A 19 -6.84 3.52 19.80
CA ARG A 19 -5.54 4.00 20.32
C ARG A 19 -5.78 4.85 21.56
N VAL A 20 -5.05 4.56 22.63
CA VAL A 20 -5.09 5.36 23.84
C VAL A 20 -4.27 6.61 23.64
N LYS A 21 -4.92 7.76 23.84
CA LYS A 21 -4.30 9.08 23.89
C LYS A 21 -4.53 9.72 25.26
N PRO A 22 -3.49 9.90 26.08
CA PRO A 22 -3.60 10.64 27.31
C PRO A 22 -4.01 12.10 27.02
N LEU A 23 -5.00 12.61 27.74
CA LEU A 23 -5.47 13.99 27.58
C LEU A 23 -4.91 14.88 28.70
N ALA A 24 -5.17 14.51 29.96
CA ALA A 24 -4.81 15.36 31.10
C ALA A 24 -4.79 14.58 32.42
N LYS A 25 -4.08 15.14 33.40
CA LYS A 25 -4.16 14.73 34.81
C LYS A 25 -4.86 15.83 35.59
N MET A 26 -5.81 15.45 36.43
CA MET A 26 -6.74 16.36 37.09
C MET A 26 -6.76 16.14 38.60
N ASN A 27 -6.89 17.21 39.38
CA ASN A 27 -7.25 17.16 40.79
C ASN A 27 -8.78 17.10 40.92
N VAL A 28 -9.27 16.28 41.82
CA VAL A 28 -10.69 16.00 42.03
C VAL A 28 -11.16 16.68 43.32
N SER A 29 -12.21 17.49 43.21
CA SER A 29 -12.91 18.02 44.39
C SER A 29 -14.43 17.92 44.23
N ILE A 30 -15.13 17.82 45.35
CA ILE A 30 -16.60 17.74 45.39
C ILE A 30 -17.11 18.88 46.25
N SER A 31 -18.02 19.68 45.70
CA SER A 31 -18.70 20.76 46.43
C SER A 31 -20.11 20.93 45.88
N THR A 32 -21.06 21.22 46.76
CA THR A 32 -22.48 21.49 46.41
C THR A 32 -23.12 20.46 45.46
N GLY A 33 -22.75 19.18 45.60
CA GLY A 33 -23.27 18.08 44.77
C GLY A 33 -22.65 17.98 43.37
N LYS A 34 -21.64 18.80 43.05
CA LYS A 34 -20.91 18.80 41.79
C LYS A 34 -19.48 18.27 41.98
N LEU A 35 -18.97 17.63 40.94
CA LEU A 35 -17.60 17.15 40.84
C LEU A 35 -16.79 18.16 39.98
N PHE A 36 -15.69 18.63 40.52
CA PHE A 36 -14.75 19.53 39.83
C PHE A 36 -13.46 18.78 39.54
N LEU A 37 -12.98 18.90 38.30
CA LEU A 37 -11.69 18.38 37.85
C LEU A 37 -10.81 19.56 37.43
N ASP A 38 -9.73 19.79 38.14
CA ASP A 38 -8.79 20.90 37.91
C ASP A 38 -7.50 20.38 37.28
N ASP A 39 -7.11 20.89 36.11
CA ASP A 39 -5.87 20.44 35.46
C ASP A 39 -4.65 20.70 36.35
N VAL A 40 -3.83 19.68 36.53
CA VAL A 40 -2.59 19.76 37.31
C VAL A 40 -1.55 20.67 36.62
N LYS A 41 -1.61 20.77 35.28
CA LYS A 41 -0.62 21.50 34.46
C LYS A 41 -1.18 22.72 33.74
N GLY A 42 -2.46 23.03 33.92
CA GLY A 42 -3.15 24.11 33.20
C GLY A 42 -4.19 24.80 34.07
N ASP A 43 -4.91 25.74 33.45
CA ASP A 43 -5.99 26.50 34.10
C ASP A 43 -7.38 25.94 33.78
N ASP A 44 -7.44 24.81 33.08
CA ASP A 44 -8.69 24.17 32.69
C ASP A 44 -9.38 23.53 33.90
N ARG A 45 -10.64 23.89 34.11
CA ARG A 45 -11.53 23.29 35.12
C ARG A 45 -12.72 22.65 34.43
N LEU A 46 -13.00 21.38 34.72
CA LEU A 46 -14.23 20.71 34.32
C LEU A 46 -15.20 20.64 35.50
N THR A 47 -16.47 20.86 35.21
CA THR A 47 -17.57 20.75 36.15
C THR A 47 -18.50 19.65 35.66
N LEU A 48 -18.69 18.65 36.50
CA LEU A 48 -19.51 17.48 36.25
C LEU A 48 -20.62 17.42 37.29
N GLU A 49 -21.82 17.05 36.86
CA GLU A 49 -22.94 16.75 37.76
C GLU A 49 -23.41 15.32 37.56
N ARG A 50 -24.00 14.73 38.60
CA ARG A 50 -24.57 13.39 38.52
C ARG A 50 -25.77 13.41 37.56
N ASN A 51 -25.80 12.48 36.62
CA ASN A 51 -26.91 12.31 35.68
C ASN A 51 -28.11 11.62 36.37
N VAL A 52 -29.28 11.65 35.72
CA VAL A 52 -30.56 11.10 36.18
C VAL A 52 -30.49 9.58 36.42
N ASP A 53 -29.60 8.88 35.71
CA ASP A 53 -29.35 7.44 35.89
C ASP A 53 -28.49 7.12 37.14
N GLU A 54 -28.08 8.14 37.89
CA GLU A 54 -27.23 8.13 39.08
C GLU A 54 -25.84 7.50 38.92
N ARG A 55 -25.51 7.00 37.73
CA ARG A 55 -24.27 6.28 37.42
C ARG A 55 -23.38 7.08 36.49
N SER A 56 -23.97 7.88 35.61
CA SER A 56 -23.26 8.69 34.63
C SER A 56 -23.06 10.11 35.15
N LEU A 57 -22.11 10.83 34.52
CA LEU A 57 -21.86 12.24 34.79
C LEU A 57 -22.21 13.09 33.57
N ASN A 58 -22.94 14.18 33.78
CA ASN A 58 -23.15 15.21 32.78
C ASN A 58 -22.01 16.22 32.88
N CYS A 59 -21.30 16.45 31.78
CA CYS A 59 -20.24 17.43 31.73
C CYS A 59 -20.76 18.81 31.33
N LEU A 60 -20.75 19.76 32.27
CA LEU A 60 -21.38 21.07 32.12
C LEU A 60 -20.57 22.04 31.27
N ASN A 61 -19.25 21.86 31.21
CA ASN A 61 -18.32 22.74 30.48
C ASN A 61 -17.22 21.94 29.74
N CYS A 62 -17.61 20.82 29.12
CA CYS A 62 -16.71 19.93 28.39
C CYS A 62 -16.05 20.54 27.14
N THR A 63 -16.46 21.74 26.73
CA THR A 63 -15.78 22.50 25.67
C THR A 63 -14.31 22.74 25.98
N ALA A 64 -13.91 22.79 27.25
CA ALA A 64 -12.51 22.87 27.66
C ALA A 64 -11.67 21.66 27.18
N LEU A 65 -12.29 20.51 26.92
CA LEU A 65 -11.65 19.32 26.34
C LEU A 65 -11.93 19.17 24.83
N GLY A 66 -12.52 20.17 24.18
CA GLY A 66 -12.98 20.06 22.79
C GLY A 66 -14.19 19.13 22.60
N LEU A 67 -14.92 18.82 23.67
CA LEU A 67 -16.14 18.01 23.65
C LEU A 67 -17.39 18.91 23.71
N PRO A 68 -18.54 18.49 23.15
CA PRO A 68 -19.80 19.23 23.30
C PRO A 68 -20.22 19.35 24.78
N ASN A 69 -20.78 20.50 25.17
CA ASN A 69 -21.39 20.64 26.50
C ASN A 69 -22.60 19.71 26.63
N GLY A 70 -22.81 19.18 27.84
CA GLY A 70 -23.82 18.15 28.09
C GLY A 70 -23.40 16.74 27.65
N SER A 71 -22.13 16.53 27.29
CA SER A 71 -21.60 15.19 27.02
C SER A 71 -21.78 14.30 28.25
N ILE A 72 -22.33 13.10 28.03
CA ILE A 72 -22.59 12.11 29.07
C ILE A 72 -21.37 11.19 29.20
N TRP A 73 -20.82 11.10 30.40
CA TRP A 73 -19.71 10.24 30.75
C TRP A 73 -20.25 9.02 31.49
N ASN A 74 -20.31 7.90 30.79
CA ASN A 74 -20.88 6.66 31.33
C ASN A 74 -19.93 5.99 32.33
N PHE A 75 -20.50 5.41 33.38
CA PHE A 75 -19.76 4.56 34.29
C PHE A 75 -19.35 3.24 33.62
N ASP A 76 -18.07 2.90 33.72
CA ASP A 76 -17.57 1.60 33.28
C ASP A 76 -17.43 0.64 34.46
N SER A 77 -18.26 -0.40 34.45
CA SER A 77 -18.27 -1.45 35.49
C SER A 77 -17.00 -2.31 35.53
N ARG A 78 -16.14 -2.25 34.52
CA ARG A 78 -14.87 -2.99 34.46
C ARG A 78 -13.78 -2.41 35.37
N GLY A 79 -14.02 -1.23 35.96
CA GLY A 79 -13.08 -0.56 36.85
C GLY A 79 -12.11 0.37 36.10
N PRO A 80 -11.13 0.96 36.81
CA PRO A 80 -10.17 1.87 36.21
C PRO A 80 -9.30 1.14 35.21
N TYR A 81 -9.03 1.78 34.08
CA TYR A 81 -8.21 1.22 33.02
C TYR A 81 -6.72 1.30 33.42
N ASN A 82 -5.94 0.24 33.17
CA ASN A 82 -4.49 0.30 33.40
C ASN A 82 -3.81 1.05 32.24
N LEU A 83 -3.80 2.38 32.31
CA LEU A 83 -3.23 3.23 31.25
C LEU A 83 -1.77 2.91 30.94
N PRO A 84 -0.88 2.72 31.94
CA PRO A 84 0.50 2.28 31.67
C PRO A 84 0.57 1.03 30.80
N GLN A 85 -0.19 -0.01 31.16
CA GLN A 85 -0.22 -1.27 30.41
C GLN A 85 -0.77 -1.07 28.99
N MET A 86 -1.86 -0.31 28.82
CA MET A 86 -2.43 -0.07 27.49
C MET A 86 -1.47 0.72 26.59
N LEU A 87 -0.73 1.68 27.15
CA LEU A 87 0.29 2.44 26.42
C LEU A 87 1.49 1.57 26.05
N GLU A 88 1.90 0.68 26.95
CA GLU A 88 2.95 -0.32 26.69
C GLU A 88 2.54 -1.27 25.56
N GLU A 89 1.35 -1.88 25.64
CA GLU A 89 0.80 -2.75 24.60
C GLU A 89 0.69 -2.03 23.24
N GLN A 90 0.31 -0.76 23.23
CA GLN A 90 0.27 0.05 22.02
C GLN A 90 1.67 0.29 21.45
N SER A 91 2.66 0.60 22.29
CA SER A 91 4.05 0.81 21.86
C SER A 91 4.67 -0.44 21.23
N VAL A 92 4.40 -1.62 21.80
CA VAL A 92 4.84 -2.91 21.25
C VAL A 92 4.23 -3.16 19.86
N LYS A 93 2.94 -2.84 19.67
CA LYS A 93 2.29 -2.95 18.36
C LYS A 93 2.86 -1.96 17.35
N ASP A 94 3.10 -0.72 17.75
CA ASP A 94 3.70 0.32 16.91
C ASP A 94 5.12 -0.09 16.46
N GLU A 95 5.94 -0.60 17.39
CA GLU A 95 7.29 -1.09 17.09
C GLU A 95 7.26 -2.31 16.15
N ALA A 96 6.37 -3.26 16.39
CA ALA A 96 6.21 -4.43 15.53
C ALA A 96 5.79 -4.04 14.10
N ALA A 97 4.87 -3.08 13.97
CA ALA A 97 4.44 -2.55 12.67
C ALA A 97 5.60 -1.87 11.95
N LEU A 98 6.34 -1.00 12.64
CA LEU A 98 7.51 -0.32 12.07
C LEU A 98 8.60 -1.30 11.63
N ASN A 99 8.88 -2.32 12.45
CA ASN A 99 9.85 -3.35 12.11
C ASN A 99 9.41 -4.17 10.89
N ALA A 100 8.12 -4.50 10.77
CA ALA A 100 7.58 -5.19 9.61
C ALA A 100 7.71 -4.35 8.32
N GLU A 101 7.43 -3.04 8.39
CA GLU A 101 7.61 -2.12 7.27
C GLU A 101 9.09 -1.99 6.86
N LEU A 102 9.99 -1.90 7.84
CA LEU A 102 11.43 -1.83 7.61
C LEU A 102 11.94 -3.09 6.92
N LEU A 103 11.54 -4.27 7.38
CA LEU A 103 11.89 -5.55 6.74
C LEU A 103 11.35 -5.63 5.31
N ALA A 104 10.10 -5.26 5.09
CA ALA A 104 9.48 -5.27 3.76
C ALA A 104 10.19 -4.30 2.79
N SER A 105 10.60 -3.11 3.27
CA SER A 105 11.34 -2.14 2.46
C SER A 105 12.76 -2.63 2.15
N SER A 106 13.47 -3.18 3.13
CA SER A 106 14.80 -3.78 2.96
C SER A 106 14.79 -4.90 1.93
N GLN A 107 13.81 -5.80 2.01
CA GLN A 107 13.67 -6.89 1.04
C GLN A 107 13.44 -6.36 -0.38
N LYS A 108 12.56 -5.37 -0.57
CA LYS A 108 12.32 -4.74 -1.88
C LYS A 108 13.58 -4.08 -2.43
N ILE A 109 14.37 -3.42 -1.59
CA ILE A 109 15.64 -2.79 -1.99
C ILE A 109 16.64 -3.85 -2.45
N MET A 110 16.80 -4.94 -1.68
CA MET A 110 17.70 -6.04 -2.05
C MET A 110 17.27 -6.71 -3.36
N GLU A 111 15.98 -6.99 -3.54
CA GLU A 111 15.44 -7.55 -4.78
C GLU A 111 15.70 -6.61 -5.98
N GLN A 112 15.48 -5.30 -5.81
CA GLN A 112 15.75 -4.31 -6.86
C GLN A 112 17.25 -4.20 -7.20
N ALA A 113 18.12 -4.28 -6.20
CA ALA A 113 19.58 -4.28 -6.39
C ALA A 113 20.05 -5.53 -7.16
N GLN A 114 19.56 -6.71 -6.77
CA GLN A 114 19.83 -7.96 -7.49
C GLN A 114 19.31 -7.92 -8.93
N ARG A 115 18.13 -7.34 -9.14
CA ARG A 115 17.54 -7.20 -10.47
C ARG A 115 18.34 -6.24 -11.35
N SER A 116 18.87 -5.17 -10.77
CA SER A 116 19.74 -4.20 -11.45
C SER A 116 21.10 -4.79 -11.80
N SER A 117 21.72 -5.60 -10.93
CA SER A 117 22.99 -6.27 -11.25
C SER A 117 22.83 -7.29 -12.39
N LYS A 118 21.69 -7.99 -12.44
CA LYS A 118 21.35 -8.90 -13.54
C LYS A 118 20.95 -8.18 -14.83
N ALA A 119 20.51 -6.92 -14.75
CA ALA A 119 20.02 -6.18 -15.90
C ALA A 119 21.10 -5.97 -16.97
N ALA A 120 22.38 -5.89 -16.62
CA ALA A 120 23.48 -5.80 -17.59
C ALA A 120 23.43 -6.92 -18.65
N LYS A 121 23.00 -8.12 -18.26
CA LYS A 121 22.88 -9.27 -19.16
C LYS A 121 21.71 -9.15 -20.15
N LEU A 122 20.82 -8.15 -20.01
CA LEU A 122 19.74 -7.88 -20.96
C LEU A 122 20.22 -7.31 -22.30
N GLY A 123 21.50 -6.90 -22.41
CA GLY A 123 22.08 -6.29 -23.63
C GLY A 123 21.63 -6.92 -24.96
N PRO A 124 21.69 -8.25 -25.14
CA PRO A 124 21.25 -8.90 -26.37
C PRO A 124 19.77 -8.72 -26.71
N PHE A 125 18.93 -8.53 -25.69
CA PHE A 125 17.47 -8.41 -25.77
C PHE A 125 17.00 -6.96 -25.88
N GLU A 126 17.91 -5.98 -25.81
CA GLU A 126 17.51 -4.57 -25.75
C GLU A 126 16.74 -4.11 -26.97
N GLY A 127 15.68 -3.35 -26.74
CA GLY A 127 14.83 -2.77 -27.76
C GLY A 127 13.36 -2.77 -27.37
N GLU A 128 12.53 -2.33 -28.30
CA GLU A 128 11.09 -2.46 -28.17
C GLU A 128 10.59 -3.63 -29.03
N TRP A 129 9.61 -4.33 -28.50
CA TRP A 129 9.16 -5.62 -28.98
C TRP A 129 7.65 -5.57 -29.11
N VAL A 130 7.14 -6.00 -30.25
CA VAL A 130 5.70 -6.08 -30.51
C VAL A 130 5.30 -7.54 -30.65
N TYR A 131 4.35 -7.97 -29.82
CA TYR A 131 3.79 -9.31 -29.90
C TYR A 131 3.11 -9.52 -31.25
N GLN A 132 3.49 -10.59 -31.95
CA GLN A 132 2.83 -11.04 -33.15
C GLN A 132 1.56 -11.77 -32.75
N ARG A 133 0.41 -11.16 -33.03
CA ARG A 133 -0.89 -11.72 -32.69
C ARG A 133 -1.05 -13.06 -33.41
N VAL A 134 -1.67 -14.01 -32.73
CA VAL A 134 -2.03 -15.34 -33.22
C VAL A 134 -3.53 -15.42 -33.44
N THR A 135 -4.33 -14.67 -32.67
CA THR A 135 -5.79 -14.60 -32.82
C THR A 135 -6.32 -13.17 -32.92
N LYS A 136 -7.52 -12.98 -33.45
CA LYS A 136 -8.20 -11.66 -33.48
C LYS A 136 -8.58 -11.14 -32.09
N LEU A 137 -8.59 -12.00 -31.09
CA LEU A 137 -8.86 -11.63 -29.70
C LEU A 137 -7.60 -11.17 -28.98
N ASP A 138 -6.43 -11.44 -29.56
CA ASP A 138 -5.18 -11.04 -28.93
C ASP A 138 -5.10 -9.52 -28.85
N PRO A 139 -4.69 -8.95 -27.71
CA PRO A 139 -4.50 -7.52 -27.58
C PRO A 139 -3.26 -7.05 -28.36
N LEU A 140 -3.16 -5.75 -28.58
CA LEU A 140 -1.89 -5.14 -28.98
C LEU A 140 -0.97 -5.14 -27.75
N SER A 141 0.07 -5.98 -27.76
CA SER A 141 1.05 -6.05 -26.68
C SER A 141 2.41 -5.52 -27.11
N ILE A 142 2.95 -4.61 -26.30
CA ILE A 142 4.26 -3.98 -26.51
C ILE A 142 5.11 -4.26 -25.27
N MET A 143 6.37 -4.60 -25.48
CA MET A 143 7.35 -4.83 -24.42
C MET A 143 8.61 -4.01 -24.72
N THR A 144 9.10 -3.25 -23.76
CA THR A 144 10.44 -2.66 -23.83
C THR A 144 11.38 -3.44 -22.93
N ILE A 145 12.59 -3.67 -23.43
CA ILE A 145 13.67 -4.30 -22.69
C ILE A 145 14.87 -3.38 -22.78
N TRP A 146 15.35 -2.89 -21.63
CA TRP A 146 16.54 -2.05 -21.53
C TRP A 146 17.29 -2.39 -20.25
N GLN A 147 18.62 -2.33 -20.24
CA GLN A 147 19.40 -2.53 -19.01
C GLN A 147 18.98 -1.55 -17.90
N LYS A 148 18.78 -0.27 -18.27
CA LYS A 148 18.45 0.79 -17.30
C LYS A 148 17.01 0.71 -16.78
N SER A 149 16.05 0.41 -17.66
CA SER A 149 14.62 0.43 -17.30
C SER A 149 13.98 -0.94 -17.17
N GLN A 150 14.80 -1.99 -17.32
CA GLN A 150 14.46 -3.40 -17.28
C GLN A 150 13.36 -3.74 -18.29
N ILE A 151 12.45 -4.64 -17.94
CA ILE A 151 11.34 -5.03 -18.79
C ILE A 151 10.09 -4.26 -18.37
N LYS A 152 9.46 -3.59 -19.34
CA LYS A 152 8.12 -3.01 -19.20
C LYS A 152 7.22 -3.61 -20.27
N GLN A 153 5.99 -3.90 -19.91
CA GLN A 153 5.00 -4.47 -20.82
C GLN A 153 3.71 -3.68 -20.72
N TRP A 154 3.10 -3.43 -21.88
CA TRP A 154 1.80 -2.80 -22.02
C TRP A 154 0.92 -3.65 -22.92
N SER A 155 -0.36 -3.68 -22.60
CA SER A 155 -1.38 -4.33 -23.40
C SER A 155 -2.51 -3.34 -23.67
N PHE A 156 -2.98 -3.30 -24.91
CA PHE A 156 -4.06 -2.43 -25.36
C PHE A 156 -5.11 -3.24 -26.11
N ASP A 157 -6.36 -2.79 -26.06
CA ASP A 157 -7.38 -3.29 -26.98
C ASP A 157 -6.93 -3.00 -28.41
N PHE A 158 -7.02 -3.98 -29.30
CA PHE A 158 -6.48 -3.85 -30.65
C PHE A 158 -7.31 -2.93 -31.56
N GLN A 159 -8.59 -2.70 -31.26
CA GLN A 159 -9.47 -1.84 -32.05
C GLN A 159 -9.50 -0.41 -31.50
N THR A 160 -9.79 -0.27 -30.21
CA THR A 160 -10.00 1.04 -29.56
C THR A 160 -8.69 1.68 -29.08
N MET A 161 -7.62 0.89 -28.97
CA MET A 161 -6.35 1.30 -28.35
C MET A 161 -6.45 1.60 -26.86
N ASP A 162 -7.54 1.26 -26.18
CA ASP A 162 -7.65 1.47 -24.74
C ASP A 162 -6.64 0.61 -23.98
N ARG A 163 -5.99 1.18 -22.96
CA ARG A 163 -4.99 0.46 -22.17
C ARG A 163 -5.68 -0.59 -21.30
N LEU A 164 -5.37 -1.85 -21.56
CA LEU A 164 -5.85 -3.00 -20.79
C LEU A 164 -4.96 -3.26 -19.57
N SER A 165 -3.65 -3.17 -19.74
CA SER A 165 -2.70 -3.41 -18.65
C SER A 165 -1.34 -2.76 -18.87
N GLN A 166 -0.63 -2.59 -17.77
CA GLN A 166 0.77 -2.14 -17.72
C GLN A 166 1.47 -2.87 -16.58
N GLY A 167 2.70 -3.33 -16.80
CA GLY A 167 3.47 -4.03 -15.79
C GLY A 167 4.98 -3.97 -16.01
N THR A 168 5.71 -4.31 -14.95
CA THR A 168 7.19 -4.39 -14.91
C THR A 168 7.60 -5.83 -14.55
N PRO A 169 7.37 -6.81 -15.43
CA PRO A 169 7.51 -8.23 -15.09
C PRO A 169 8.94 -8.57 -14.65
N ASN A 170 9.06 -9.37 -13.59
CA ASN A 170 10.35 -9.91 -13.15
C ASN A 170 10.96 -10.77 -14.25
N PHE A 171 12.29 -10.87 -14.29
CA PHE A 171 12.97 -11.62 -15.32
C PHE A 171 14.18 -12.38 -14.78
N GLU A 172 14.59 -13.38 -15.53
CA GLU A 172 15.78 -14.18 -15.29
C GLU A 172 16.44 -14.50 -16.63
N ILE A 173 17.77 -14.39 -16.67
CA ILE A 173 18.55 -14.68 -17.88
C ILE A 173 19.20 -16.03 -17.68
N LEU A 174 18.78 -16.99 -18.51
CA LEU A 174 19.26 -18.35 -18.56
C LEU A 174 20.20 -18.51 -19.77
N GLU A 175 20.96 -19.59 -19.80
CA GLU A 175 21.88 -19.88 -20.92
C GLU A 175 21.12 -19.98 -22.26
N ASN A 176 19.88 -20.44 -22.23
CA ASN A 176 19.04 -20.68 -23.41
C ASN A 176 18.00 -19.57 -23.67
N GLY A 177 18.00 -18.47 -22.92
CA GLY A 177 17.07 -17.37 -23.19
C GLY A 177 16.71 -16.47 -22.01
N LEU A 178 15.68 -15.66 -22.22
CA LEU A 178 15.14 -14.72 -21.25
C LEU A 178 13.82 -15.26 -20.70
N LYS A 179 13.79 -15.59 -19.42
CA LYS A 179 12.57 -15.99 -18.71
C LYS A 179 11.88 -14.75 -18.15
N ILE A 180 10.65 -14.49 -18.57
CA ILE A 180 9.84 -13.35 -18.15
C ILE A 180 8.69 -13.85 -17.30
N ARG A 181 8.56 -13.32 -16.08
CA ARG A 181 7.49 -13.65 -15.14
C ARG A 181 6.24 -12.83 -15.45
N THR A 182 5.49 -13.27 -16.45
CA THR A 182 4.12 -12.83 -16.71
C THR A 182 3.13 -13.59 -15.83
N ARG A 183 1.94 -13.05 -15.57
CA ARG A 183 0.83 -13.81 -14.96
C ARG A 183 0.00 -14.46 -16.09
N PRO A 184 -0.52 -15.68 -15.93
CA PRO A 184 -0.51 -16.49 -14.70
C PRO A 184 0.79 -17.26 -14.45
N GLN A 185 1.64 -17.46 -15.47
CA GLN A 185 2.88 -18.24 -15.35
C GLN A 185 4.04 -17.60 -16.12
N PRO A 186 5.29 -17.80 -15.68
CA PRO A 186 6.47 -17.32 -16.38
C PRO A 186 6.70 -18.08 -17.69
N HIS A 187 7.27 -17.39 -18.67
CA HIS A 187 7.59 -17.95 -19.99
C HIS A 187 9.05 -17.71 -20.37
N LEU A 188 9.67 -18.71 -20.99
CA LEU A 188 11.04 -18.63 -21.51
C LEU A 188 11.03 -18.23 -22.99
N TYR A 189 11.80 -17.19 -23.32
CA TYR A 189 11.94 -16.69 -24.68
C TYR A 189 13.36 -16.89 -25.21
N ALA A 190 13.49 -17.57 -26.35
CA ALA A 190 14.72 -17.67 -27.11
C ALA A 190 14.83 -16.50 -28.11
N LEU A 191 16.01 -15.89 -28.18
CA LEU A 191 16.34 -14.84 -29.14
C LEU A 191 16.87 -15.47 -30.42
N SER A 192 16.35 -15.04 -31.57
CA SER A 192 16.85 -15.45 -32.89
C SER A 192 18.29 -14.96 -33.13
N SER A 193 19.02 -15.62 -34.03
CA SER A 193 20.41 -15.27 -34.36
C SER A 193 20.57 -13.84 -34.90
N ASP A 194 19.57 -13.35 -35.66
CA ASP A 194 19.50 -11.98 -36.17
C ASP A 194 19.07 -10.93 -35.11
N LYS A 195 18.73 -11.39 -33.90
CA LYS A 195 18.24 -10.59 -32.77
C LYS A 195 16.96 -9.80 -33.07
N GLN A 196 16.17 -10.24 -34.06
CA GLN A 196 14.92 -9.57 -34.46
C GLN A 196 13.66 -10.23 -33.89
N THR A 197 13.76 -11.47 -33.40
CA THR A 197 12.60 -12.25 -32.94
C THR A 197 12.86 -12.89 -31.59
N LEU A 198 11.90 -12.76 -30.67
CA LEU A 198 11.80 -13.59 -29.47
C LEU A 198 10.71 -14.63 -29.67
N THR A 199 11.04 -15.89 -29.47
CA THR A 199 10.08 -17.00 -29.58
C THR A 199 9.92 -17.65 -28.22
N CYS A 200 8.68 -17.81 -27.77
CA CYS A 200 8.40 -18.55 -26.55
C CYS A 200 8.69 -20.03 -26.75
N VAL A 201 9.51 -20.60 -25.87
CA VAL A 201 10.00 -21.99 -25.94
C VAL A 201 9.08 -22.94 -25.19
N ASP A 202 8.40 -22.44 -24.15
CA ASP A 202 7.56 -23.24 -23.24
C ASP A 202 6.06 -22.90 -23.34
N CYS A 203 5.65 -22.10 -24.32
CA CYS A 203 4.25 -21.79 -24.56
C CYS A 203 3.56 -22.91 -25.33
N ALA A 204 2.34 -23.26 -24.91
CA ALA A 204 1.49 -24.23 -25.62
C ALA A 204 1.12 -23.74 -27.03
N THR A 205 0.94 -22.43 -27.20
CA THR A 205 0.78 -21.78 -28.50
C THR A 205 2.07 -21.06 -28.90
N PRO A 206 2.51 -21.13 -30.16
CA PRO A 206 3.69 -20.41 -30.62
C PRO A 206 3.54 -18.89 -30.47
N GLN A 207 4.10 -18.33 -29.40
CA GLN A 207 4.14 -16.89 -29.18
C GLN A 207 5.44 -16.32 -29.73
N ARG A 208 5.32 -15.22 -30.47
CA ARG A 208 6.47 -14.52 -31.06
C ARG A 208 6.40 -13.03 -30.78
N TRP A 209 7.54 -12.42 -30.52
CA TRP A 209 7.69 -10.98 -30.46
C TRP A 209 8.68 -10.55 -31.53
N ARG A 210 8.34 -9.47 -32.23
CA ARG A 210 9.19 -8.89 -33.26
C ARG A 210 9.77 -7.58 -32.76
N LYS A 211 11.07 -7.39 -32.96
CA LYS A 211 11.77 -6.15 -32.61
C LYS A 211 11.30 -5.02 -33.53
N SER A 212 11.02 -3.86 -32.95
CA SER A 212 10.64 -2.66 -33.70
C SER A 212 11.85 -1.97 -34.31
N ASP A 213 11.59 -1.15 -35.32
CA ASP A 213 12.58 -0.20 -35.83
C ASP A 213 12.85 0.87 -34.75
N PRO A 214 14.10 1.06 -34.28
CA PRO A 214 14.42 2.05 -33.26
C PRO A 214 14.16 3.50 -33.68
N LYS A 215 13.94 3.77 -34.98
CA LYS A 215 13.57 5.09 -35.50
C LYS A 215 12.06 5.33 -35.49
N LYS A 216 11.26 4.32 -35.14
CA LYS A 216 9.80 4.41 -35.10
C LYS A 216 9.35 4.43 -33.65
N ASP A 217 8.56 5.43 -33.30
CA ASP A 217 7.97 5.53 -31.97
C ASP A 217 6.74 4.63 -31.87
N LEU A 218 6.75 3.67 -30.95
CA LEU A 218 5.59 2.81 -30.67
C LEU A 218 4.51 3.52 -29.85
N SER A 219 4.76 4.75 -29.37
CA SER A 219 3.71 5.62 -28.81
C SER A 219 2.66 5.96 -29.87
N ASP A 220 3.09 6.07 -31.14
CA ASP A 220 2.21 6.00 -32.31
C ASP A 220 1.83 4.54 -32.57
N ARG A 221 0.77 4.12 -31.85
CA ARG A 221 0.28 2.73 -31.83
C ARG A 221 -0.11 2.22 -33.22
N TYR A 222 -0.26 3.08 -34.22
CA TYR A 222 -0.52 2.67 -35.60
C TYR A 222 0.59 1.75 -36.13
N TYR A 223 1.85 2.12 -35.94
CA TYR A 223 2.98 1.28 -36.35
C TYR A 223 3.01 -0.04 -35.58
N ALA A 224 2.77 0.02 -34.27
CA ALA A 224 2.68 -1.17 -33.43
C ALA A 224 1.57 -2.14 -33.89
N ARG A 225 0.42 -1.64 -34.35
CA ARG A 225 -0.66 -2.49 -34.91
C ARG A 225 -0.25 -3.19 -36.20
N ILE A 226 0.42 -2.48 -37.11
CA ILE A 226 0.93 -3.07 -38.35
C ILE A 226 1.92 -4.18 -38.01
N MET A 227 2.84 -3.90 -37.09
CA MET A 227 3.81 -4.88 -36.62
C MET A 227 3.15 -6.09 -35.98
N ALA A 228 2.15 -5.90 -35.11
CA ALA A 228 1.46 -6.97 -34.40
C ALA A 228 0.73 -7.93 -35.35
N GLY A 229 0.45 -7.48 -36.57
CA GLY A 229 -0.21 -8.27 -37.59
C GLY A 229 -1.71 -8.43 -37.33
N ASN A 230 -2.40 -8.92 -38.35
CA ASN A 230 -3.81 -9.25 -38.27
C ASN A 230 -3.97 -10.76 -38.53
N PRO A 231 -4.15 -11.57 -37.48
CA PRO A 231 -4.43 -13.00 -37.63
C PRO A 231 -5.73 -13.13 -38.41
N GLY A 232 -5.66 -13.73 -39.60
CA GLY A 232 -6.38 -13.22 -40.75
C GLY A 232 -7.89 -13.51 -40.83
N LYS A 233 -8.54 -13.49 -41.99
CA LYS A 233 -8.10 -14.19 -43.20
C LYS A 233 -7.50 -15.55 -42.86
#